data_AF-A0A7V9PNC1-F1
#
_entry.id   AF-A0A7V9PNC1-F1
#
_cell.length_a   1.000
_cell.length_b   1.000
_cell.length_c   1.000
_cell.angle_alpha   90.00
_cell.angle_beta   90.00
_cell.angle_gamma   90.00
#
_symmetry.space_group_name_H-M   'P 1'
#
loop_
_entity.id
_entity.type
_entity.pdbx_description
1 polymer ?
#
loop_
_entity_poly.entity_id
_entity_poly.type
_entity_poly.pdbx_seq_one_letter_code
_entity_poly.pdbx_strand_id
1 'polypeptide(L)'
;MHPASQIARWYRRVDSSCFTNRHPSFTLDEVRHLLVSEDPEQAERAESVREVAAAPTTWLGYVDERQRRVIGALVDRLPSLVYLYRRGESPEDMLARYGGLTPYRYDQALNVASACIARRLNTAGA
;
A
#
# COMPACT_ATOMS: atom_id res chain seq x y z
N MET A 1 4.37 43.93 -42.23
CA MET A 1 5.35 43.39 -41.25
C MET A 1 4.58 42.87 -40.05
N HIS A 2 4.45 41.55 -39.90
CA HIS A 2 3.86 40.90 -38.72
C HIS A 2 4.68 39.65 -38.38
N PRO A 3 5.39 39.61 -37.24
CA PRO A 3 6.03 38.41 -36.73
C PRO A 3 5.34 37.98 -35.43
N ALA A 4 4.07 37.56 -35.49
CA ALA A 4 3.35 37.06 -34.31
C ALA A 4 2.92 35.59 -34.44
N SER A 5 3.19 34.95 -35.58
CA SER A 5 2.67 33.61 -35.90
C SER A 5 3.69 32.48 -35.74
N GLN A 6 4.94 32.75 -35.33
CA GLN A 6 5.97 31.71 -35.17
C GLN A 6 6.19 31.22 -33.72
N ILE A 7 5.70 31.93 -32.71
CA ILE A 7 5.92 31.55 -31.29
C ILE A 7 4.90 30.49 -30.83
N ALA A 8 3.72 30.40 -31.46
CA ALA A 8 2.65 29.49 -31.03
C ALA A 8 2.90 28.00 -31.33
N ARG A 9 3.96 27.65 -32.06
CA ARG A 9 4.21 26.26 -32.49
C ARG A 9 5.16 25.48 -31.56
N TRP A 10 5.89 26.15 -30.69
CA TRP A 10 6.80 25.50 -29.73
C TRP A 10 6.11 24.97 -28.47
N TYR A 11 4.99 25.56 -28.05
CA TYR A 11 4.28 25.12 -26.85
C TYR A 11 3.36 23.89 -27.05
N ARG A 12 3.20 23.39 -28.28
CA ARG A 12 2.31 22.25 -28.60
C ARG A 12 3.06 20.92 -28.77
N ARG A 13 4.21 20.77 -28.11
CA ARG A 13 4.95 19.50 -28.10
C ARG A 13 5.68 19.25 -26.78
N VAL A 14 5.06 19.66 -25.67
CA VAL A 14 5.30 18.95 -24.41
C VAL A 14 4.41 17.74 -24.49
N ASP A 15 5.04 16.64 -24.87
CA ASP A 15 4.45 15.32 -24.89
C ASP A 15 3.83 15.04 -23.51
N SER A 16 2.51 14.88 -23.45
CA SER A 16 1.82 14.49 -22.21
C SER A 16 2.28 13.11 -21.73
N SER A 17 3.03 12.37 -22.55
CA SER A 17 3.69 11.12 -22.18
C SER A 17 4.95 11.29 -21.30
N CYS A 18 5.51 12.50 -21.14
CA CYS A 18 6.57 12.71 -20.12
C CYS A 18 6.01 12.64 -18.70
N PHE A 19 4.72 12.94 -18.56
CA PHE A 19 3.93 12.75 -17.34
C PHE A 19 3.17 11.43 -17.39
N THR A 20 3.68 10.40 -18.10
CA THR A 20 3.26 9.03 -17.81
C THR A 20 3.42 8.84 -16.31
N ASN A 21 2.25 8.67 -15.70
CA ASN A 21 1.95 8.63 -14.30
C ASN A 21 2.74 7.50 -13.63
N ARG A 22 4.05 7.69 -13.44
CA ARG A 22 4.87 6.80 -12.64
C ARG A 22 4.47 7.08 -11.20
N HIS A 23 3.35 6.49 -10.80
CA HIS A 23 2.87 6.57 -9.43
C HIS A 23 4.06 6.26 -8.52
N PRO A 24 4.38 7.13 -7.55
CA PRO A 24 5.49 6.89 -6.65
C PRO A 24 5.31 5.50 -6.03
N SER A 25 6.39 4.72 -6.02
CA SER A 25 6.40 3.36 -5.49
C SER A 25 5.83 3.34 -4.07
N PHE A 26 4.89 2.45 -3.81
CA PHE A 26 4.30 2.29 -2.49
C PHE A 26 5.36 1.84 -1.48
N THR A 27 5.45 2.55 -0.36
CA THR A 27 6.23 2.13 0.82
C THR A 27 5.32 1.40 1.82
N LEU A 28 5.92 0.69 2.78
CA LEU A 28 5.14 0.01 3.83
C LEU A 28 4.38 1.02 4.70
N ASP A 29 5.00 2.15 5.05
CA ASP A 29 4.39 3.19 5.89
C ASP A 29 3.24 3.87 5.17
N GLU A 30 3.42 4.11 3.86
CA GLU A 30 2.37 4.64 3.01
C GLU A 30 1.18 3.66 2.92
N VAL A 31 1.43 2.36 2.72
CA VAL A 31 0.36 1.35 2.72
C VAL A 31 -0.38 1.33 4.06
N ARG A 32 0.34 1.38 5.18
CA ARG A 32 -0.29 1.44 6.52
C ARG A 32 -1.18 2.66 6.66
N HIS A 33 -0.69 3.83 6.24
CA HIS A 33 -1.46 5.06 6.28
C HIS A 33 -2.70 4.97 5.38
N LEU A 34 -2.54 4.55 4.13
CA LEU A 34 -3.61 4.45 3.13
C LEU A 34 -4.68 3.40 3.47
N LEU A 35 -4.33 2.37 4.24
CA LEU A 35 -5.31 1.38 4.73
C LEU A 35 -6.38 2.01 5.62
N VAL A 36 -6.04 3.05 6.38
CA VAL A 36 -6.95 3.73 7.32
C VAL A 36 -7.33 5.15 6.92
N SER A 37 -6.61 5.75 5.96
CA SER A 37 -6.86 7.12 5.53
C SER A 37 -8.21 7.26 4.83
N GLU A 38 -8.96 8.32 5.17
CA GLU A 38 -10.20 8.73 4.49
C GLU A 38 -10.00 10.04 3.69
N ASP A 39 -8.73 10.42 3.47
CA ASP A 39 -8.38 11.63 2.74
C ASP A 39 -8.88 11.58 1.29
N PRO A 40 -9.77 12.51 0.87
CA PRO A 40 -10.29 12.53 -0.49
C PRO A 40 -9.21 12.80 -1.54
N GLU A 41 -8.11 13.48 -1.19
CA GLU A 41 -7.00 13.76 -2.11
C GLU A 41 -6.21 12.48 -2.46
N GLN A 42 -6.26 11.47 -1.59
CA GLN A 42 -5.58 10.19 -1.75
C GLN A 42 -6.55 9.03 -2.01
N ALA A 43 -7.83 9.31 -2.26
CA ALA A 43 -8.89 8.30 -2.35
C ALA A 43 -8.57 7.18 -3.36
N GLU A 44 -8.03 7.53 -4.54
CA GLU A 44 -7.67 6.54 -5.57
C GLU A 44 -6.51 5.62 -5.14
N ARG A 45 -5.47 6.20 -4.51
CA ARG A 45 -4.34 5.41 -3.98
C ARG A 45 -4.79 4.53 -2.81
N ALA A 46 -5.61 5.08 -1.92
CA ALA A 46 -6.17 4.35 -0.79
C ALA A 46 -7.06 3.19 -1.27
N GLU A 47 -7.88 3.40 -2.29
CA GLU A 47 -8.71 2.35 -2.86
C GLU A 47 -7.86 1.25 -3.49
N SER A 48 -6.84 1.60 -4.27
CA SER A 48 -5.89 0.62 -4.83
C SER A 48 -5.25 -0.26 -3.75
N VAL A 49 -4.84 0.35 -2.62
CA VAL A 49 -4.29 -0.37 -1.47
C VAL A 49 -5.33 -1.31 -0.85
N ARG A 50 -6.57 -0.84 -0.66
CA ARG A 50 -7.66 -1.62 -0.06
C ARG A 50 -8.09 -2.78 -0.94
N GLU A 51 -8.16 -2.59 -2.26
CA GLU A 51 -8.48 -3.64 -3.23
C GLU A 51 -7.45 -4.77 -3.17
N VAL A 52 -6.16 -4.44 -3.17
CA VAL A 52 -5.09 -5.45 -3.03
C VAL A 52 -5.13 -6.10 -1.65
N ALA A 53 -5.30 -5.31 -0.58
CA ALA A 53 -5.39 -5.82 0.78
C ALA A 53 -6.55 -6.82 0.96
N ALA A 54 -7.69 -6.55 0.31
CA ALA A 54 -8.88 -7.41 0.32
C ALA A 54 -8.71 -8.72 -0.46
N ALA A 55 -7.63 -8.87 -1.25
CA ALA A 55 -7.31 -10.09 -1.99
C ALA A 55 -6.01 -10.77 -1.48
N PRO A 56 -6.03 -11.44 -0.30
CA PRO A 56 -4.85 -12.06 0.33
C PRO A 56 -4.03 -12.97 -0.58
N THR A 57 -4.69 -13.72 -1.45
CA THR A 57 -4.03 -14.64 -2.40
C THR A 57 -3.05 -13.92 -3.33
N THR A 58 -3.24 -12.62 -3.55
CA THR A 58 -2.39 -11.81 -4.44
C THR A 58 -1.10 -11.34 -3.79
N TRP A 59 -1.03 -11.23 -2.46
CA TRP A 59 0.13 -10.67 -1.76
C TRP A 59 0.75 -11.62 -0.72
N LEU A 60 0.04 -12.63 -0.22
CA LEU A 60 0.59 -13.61 0.72
C LEU A 60 1.77 -14.41 0.12
N GLY A 61 1.82 -14.55 -1.20
CA GLY A 61 2.96 -15.16 -1.91
C GLY A 61 4.27 -14.37 -1.80
N TYR A 62 4.22 -13.10 -1.37
CA TYR A 62 5.40 -12.26 -1.17
C TYR A 62 5.98 -12.35 0.25
N VAL A 63 5.32 -13.08 1.17
CA VAL A 63 5.84 -13.33 2.52
C VAL A 63 7.03 -14.28 2.42
N ASP A 64 8.23 -13.78 2.67
CA ASP A 64 9.46 -14.58 2.61
C ASP A 64 9.67 -15.42 3.88
N GLU A 65 10.60 -16.38 3.79
CA GLU A 65 10.92 -17.31 4.88
C GLU A 65 11.44 -16.59 6.14
N ARG A 66 12.15 -15.48 5.99
CA ARG A 66 12.65 -14.68 7.12
C ARG A 66 11.48 -14.01 7.84
N GLN A 67 10.56 -13.41 7.10
CA GLN A 67 9.35 -12.80 7.63
C GLN A 67 8.49 -13.86 8.34
N ARG A 68 8.29 -15.04 7.74
CA ARG A 68 7.57 -16.15 8.40
C ARG A 68 8.16 -16.51 9.76
N ARG A 69 9.49 -16.54 9.88
CA ARG A 69 10.14 -16.78 11.19
C ARG A 69 9.92 -15.66 12.19
N VAL A 70 9.84 -14.41 11.73
CA VAL A 70 9.58 -13.24 12.59
C VAL A 70 8.15 -13.26 13.14
N ILE A 71 7.16 -13.54 12.30
CA ILE A 71 5.75 -13.41 12.70
C ILE A 71 5.10 -14.75 13.10
N GLY A 72 5.75 -15.88 12.80
CA GLY A 72 5.38 -17.21 13.28
C GLY A 72 3.92 -17.57 12.99
N ALA A 73 3.18 -17.96 14.02
CA ALA A 73 1.76 -18.32 13.91
C ALA A 73 0.83 -17.17 13.46
N LEU A 74 1.31 -15.92 13.42
CA LEU A 74 0.52 -14.79 12.91
C LEU A 74 0.45 -14.76 11.38
N VAL A 75 1.28 -15.53 10.65
CA VAL A 75 1.25 -15.60 9.18
C VAL A 75 -0.16 -15.95 8.68
N ASP A 76 -0.78 -16.97 9.26
CA ASP A 76 -2.10 -17.44 8.87
C ASP A 76 -3.22 -16.46 9.24
N ARG A 77 -2.92 -15.51 10.14
CA ARG A 77 -3.86 -14.50 10.62
C ARG A 77 -3.70 -13.16 9.92
N LEU A 78 -2.68 -12.97 9.09
CA LEU A 78 -2.40 -11.69 8.44
C LEU A 78 -3.62 -11.06 7.74
N PRO A 79 -4.45 -11.81 6.99
CA PRO A 79 -5.65 -11.23 6.37
C PRO A 79 -6.61 -10.63 7.39
N SER A 80 -6.84 -11.33 8.51
CA SER A 80 -7.69 -10.84 9.59
C SER A 80 -7.09 -9.60 10.25
N LEU A 81 -5.78 -9.61 10.52
CA LEU A 81 -5.10 -8.46 11.14
C LEU A 81 -5.20 -7.21 10.26
N VAL A 82 -5.01 -7.35 8.94
CA VAL A 82 -5.16 -6.24 7.97
C VAL A 82 -6.60 -5.72 7.96
N TYR A 83 -7.59 -6.61 7.97
CA TYR A 83 -9.00 -6.22 8.04
C TYR A 83 -9.33 -5.43 9.31
N LEU A 84 -8.82 -5.86 10.47
CA LEU A 84 -9.03 -5.15 11.73
C LEU A 84 -8.33 -3.80 11.75
N TYR A 85 -7.10 -3.75 11.25
CA TYR A 85 -6.35 -2.51 11.16
C TYR A 85 -7.08 -1.47 10.29
N ARG A 86 -7.60 -1.88 9.13
CA ARG A 86 -8.42 -1.04 8.25
C ARG A 86 -9.63 -0.45 8.99
N ARG A 87 -10.23 -1.19 9.93
CA ARG A 87 -11.36 -0.73 10.74
C ARG A 87 -10.95 0.21 11.89
N GLY A 88 -9.67 0.55 12.00
CA GLY A 88 -9.13 1.42 13.05
C GLY A 88 -8.74 0.68 14.33
N GLU A 89 -8.73 -0.66 14.34
CA GLU A 89 -8.28 -1.40 15.53
C GLU A 89 -6.76 -1.34 15.69
N SER A 90 -6.31 -1.09 16.91
CA SER A 90 -4.90 -1.02 17.28
C SER A 90 -4.29 -2.42 17.50
N PRO A 91 -2.95 -2.55 17.47
CA PRO A 91 -2.26 -3.77 17.89
C PRO A 91 -2.65 -4.25 19.29
N GLU A 92 -2.97 -3.32 20.20
CA GLU A 92 -3.47 -3.59 21.54
C GLU A 92 -4.85 -4.25 21.52
N ASP A 93 -5.77 -3.76 20.67
CA ASP A 93 -7.09 -4.36 20.47
C ASP A 93 -6.99 -5.77 19.87
N MET A 94 -6.07 -5.95 18.92
CA MET A 94 -5.80 -7.26 18.32
C MET A 94 -5.25 -8.25 19.34
N LEU A 95 -4.35 -7.80 20.22
CA LEU A 95 -3.87 -8.60 21.34
C LEU A 95 -5.01 -8.97 22.29
N ALA A 96 -5.88 -8.03 22.65
CA ALA A 96 -7.02 -8.30 23.51
C ALA A 96 -7.97 -9.34 22.91
N ARG A 97 -8.13 -9.35 21.57
CA ARG A 97 -8.99 -10.29 20.86
C ARG A 97 -8.38 -11.68 20.66
N TYR A 98 -7.11 -11.75 20.26
CA TYR A 98 -6.46 -12.99 19.85
C TYR A 98 -5.56 -13.59 20.93
N GLY A 99 -5.28 -12.85 22.00
CA GLY A 99 -4.40 -13.22 23.09
C GLY A 99 -2.93 -13.38 22.66
N GLY A 100 -2.12 -13.94 23.55
CA GLY A 100 -0.76 -14.36 23.23
C GLY A 100 0.32 -13.31 23.52
N LEU A 101 1.13 -13.01 22.51
CA LEU A 101 2.52 -12.54 22.65
C LEU A 101 2.66 -11.13 23.24
N THR A 102 2.60 -10.09 22.39
CA THR A 102 2.76 -8.68 22.75
C THR A 102 2.17 -7.80 21.63
N PRO A 103 1.77 -6.54 21.89
CA PRO A 103 1.31 -5.62 20.83
C PRO A 103 2.36 -5.42 19.74
N TYR A 104 3.65 -5.41 20.11
CA TYR A 104 4.77 -5.34 19.17
C TYR A 104 4.75 -6.44 18.10
N ARG A 105 4.32 -7.68 18.44
CA ARG A 105 4.24 -8.76 17.45
C ARG A 105 3.12 -8.54 16.44
N TYR A 106 2.00 -7.95 16.86
CA TYR A 106 0.92 -7.56 15.97
C TYR A 106 1.36 -6.40 15.06
N ASP A 107 2.10 -5.43 15.59
CA ASP A 107 2.70 -4.37 14.77
C ASP A 107 3.68 -4.92 13.72
N GLN A 108 4.57 -5.85 14.11
CA GLN A 108 5.47 -6.52 13.16
C GLN A 108 4.70 -7.31 12.09
N ALA A 109 3.60 -7.96 12.45
CA ALA A 109 2.74 -8.65 11.50
C ALA A 109 2.10 -7.67 10.49
N LEU A 110 1.63 -6.51 10.96
CA LEU A 110 1.12 -5.45 10.09
C LEU A 110 2.20 -4.85 9.18
N ASN A 111 3.44 -4.69 9.67
CA ASN A 111 4.58 -4.27 8.84
C ASN A 111 4.87 -5.28 7.73
N VAL A 112 4.87 -6.57 8.05
CA VAL A 112 5.07 -7.64 7.04
C VAL A 112 3.94 -7.63 6.00
N ALA A 113 2.69 -7.55 6.43
CA ALA A 113 1.55 -7.48 5.50
C ALA A 113 1.65 -6.24 4.60
N SER A 114 1.93 -5.08 5.17
CA SER A 114 2.03 -3.82 4.43
C SER A 114 3.18 -3.83 3.42
N ALA A 115 4.32 -4.41 3.78
CA ALA A 115 5.43 -4.61 2.87
C ALA A 115 5.07 -5.55 1.69
N CYS A 116 4.32 -6.62 1.96
CA CYS A 116 3.87 -7.55 0.90
C CYS A 116 2.87 -6.89 -0.05
N ILE A 117 1.91 -6.13 0.48
CA ILE A 117 0.93 -5.35 -0.29
C ILE A 117 1.65 -4.30 -1.15
N ALA A 118 2.57 -3.54 -0.56
CA ALA A 118 3.40 -2.57 -1.28
C ALA A 118 4.16 -3.22 -2.43
N ARG A 119 4.80 -4.38 -2.18
CA ARG A 119 5.52 -5.12 -3.21
C ARG A 119 4.59 -5.59 -4.34
N ARG A 120 3.40 -6.10 -4.02
CA ARG A 120 2.40 -6.52 -5.01
C ARG A 120 1.93 -5.34 -5.87
N LEU A 121 1.64 -4.19 -5.26
CA LEU A 121 1.25 -2.96 -5.95
C LEU A 121 2.36 -2.47 -6.89
N ASN A 122 3.60 -2.43 -6.40
CA ASN A 122 4.75 -2.00 -7.19
C ASN A 122 5.07 -2.93 -8.36
N THR A 123 4.77 -4.23 -8.24
CA THR A 123 4.88 -5.17 -9.37
C THR A 123 3.68 -5.13 -10.33
N ALA A 124 2.53 -4.57 -9.91
CA ALA A 124 1.35 -4.43 -10.77
C ALA A 124 1.47 -3.25 -11.73
N GLY A 125 2.10 -2.18 -11.26
CA GLY A 125 2.29 -0.94 -12.00
C GLY A 125 3.63 -0.85 -12.75
N ALA A 126 4.45 -1.90 -12.70
CA ALA A 126 5.69 -2.03 -13.48
C ALA A 126 5.44 -2.87 -14.74
#